data_AF-A0A800D761-F1
#
_entry.id   AF-A0A800D761-F1
#
_cell.length_a   1.000
_cell.length_b   1.000
_cell.length_c   1.000
_cell.angle_alpha   90.00
_cell.angle_beta   90.00
_cell.angle_gamma   90.00
#
_symmetry.space_group_name_H-M   'P 1'
#
loop_
_entity.id
_entity.type
_entity.pdbx_description
1 polymer ?
#
loop_
_entity_poly.entity_id
_entity_poly.type
_entity_poly.pdbx_seq_one_letter_code
_entity_poly.pdbx_strand_id
1 'polypeptide(L)' 'MTRVQEIQFAIESLSEEEYVRLRQWFLERDWEQWDKQIETDSESGKLDFLIKEALDEKTKGHLKEL' A
#
# COMPACT_ATOMS: atom_id res chain seq x y z
N MET A 1 -0.49 -25.35 18.91
CA MET A 1 -0.90 -24.17 18.13
C MET A 1 0.32 -23.58 17.46
N THR A 2 0.15 -22.94 16.31
CA THR A 2 1.20 -22.09 15.72
C THR A 2 1.10 -20.68 16.30
N ARG A 3 2.21 -19.93 16.26
CA ARG A 3 2.23 -18.51 16.66
C ARG A 3 1.15 -17.68 15.93
N VAL A 4 0.89 -17.99 14.66
CA VAL A 4 -0.14 -17.27 13.88
C VAL A 4 -1.54 -17.57 14.41
N GLN A 5 -1.83 -18.83 14.75
CA GLN A 5 -3.11 -19.22 15.33
C GLN A 5 -3.36 -18.56 16.68
N GLU A 6 -2.34 -18.47 17.54
CA GLU A 6 -2.46 -17.79 18.84
C GLU A 6 -2.80 -16.29 18.67
N ILE A 7 -2.20 -15.63 17.69
CA ILE A 7 -2.50 -14.23 17.37
C ILE A 7 -3.95 -14.11 16.84
N GLN A 8 -4.40 -15.02 15.98
CA GLN A 8 -5.78 -15.01 15.47
C GLN A 8 -6.79 -15.15 16.61
N PHE A 9 -6.59 -16.09 17.53
CA PHE A 9 -7.44 -16.22 18.72
C PHE A 9 -7.42 -14.99 19.61
N ALA A 10 -6.27 -14.35 19.80
CA ALA A 10 -6.18 -13.11 20.56
C ALA A 10 -6.98 -11.98 19.88
N ILE A 11 -6.91 -11.88 18.55
CA ILE A 11 -7.68 -10.91 17.76
C ILE A 11 -9.19 -11.13 17.88
N GLU A 12 -9.65 -12.38 17.84
CA GLU A 12 -11.06 -12.73 18.00
C GLU A 12 -11.62 -12.38 19.38
N SER A 13 -10.76 -12.28 20.40
CA SER A 13 -11.13 -11.93 21.77
C SER A 13 -11.19 -10.43 22.05
N LEU A 14 -10.80 -9.59 21.09
CA LEU A 14 -10.76 -8.14 21.25
C LEU A 14 -12.16 -7.53 21.32
N SER A 15 -12.29 -6.45 22.08
CA SER A 15 -13.43 -5.54 21.93
C SER A 15 -13.41 -4.85 20.57
N GLU A 16 -14.54 -4.29 20.15
CA GLU A 16 -14.64 -3.55 18.89
C GLU A 16 -13.64 -2.39 18.82
N GLU A 17 -13.46 -1.65 19.92
CA GLU A 17 -12.50 -0.54 20.00
C GLU A 17 -11.05 -1.00 19.82
N GLU A 18 -10.66 -2.08 20.50
CA GLU A 18 -9.31 -2.66 20.40
C GLU A 18 -9.07 -3.21 19.00
N TYR A 19 -10.06 -3.86 18.40
CA TYR A 19 -9.99 -4.37 17.04
C TYR A 19 -9.80 -3.23 16.02
N VAL A 20 -10.55 -2.13 16.15
CA VAL A 20 -10.40 -0.95 15.28
C VAL A 20 -9.00 -0.35 15.41
N ARG A 21 -8.48 -0.18 16.63
CA ARG A 21 -7.12 0.31 16.87
C ARG A 21 -6.06 -0.61 16.24
N LEU A 22 -6.21 -1.93 16.42
CA LEU A 22 -5.29 -2.90 15.82
C LEU A 22 -5.32 -2.82 14.30
N ARG A 23 -6.51 -2.74 13.70
CA ARG A 23 -6.67 -2.63 12.24
C ARG A 23 -6.02 -1.37 11.70
N GLN A 24 -6.17 -0.23 12.39
CA GLN A 24 -5.53 1.01 11.98
C GLN A 24 -4.00 0.89 12.01
N TRP A 25 -3.44 0.37 13.09
CA TRP A 25 -2.00 0.12 13.20
C TRP A 25 -1.47 -0.81 12.09
N PHE A 26 -2.24 -1.84 11.74
CA PHE A 26 -1.87 -2.76 10.66
C PHE A 26 -1.84 -2.07 9.30
N LEU A 27 -2.87 -1.25 9.01
CA LEU A 27 -2.94 -0.45 7.79
C LEU A 27 -1.75 0.51 7.68
N GLU A 28 -1.44 1.25 8.75
CA GLU A 28 -0.29 2.18 8.75
C GLU A 28 1.03 1.48 8.42
N ARG A 29 1.23 0.25 8.92
CA ARG A 29 2.41 -0.55 8.58
C ARG A 29 2.44 -1.03 7.14
N ASP A 30 1.29 -1.45 6.62
CA ASP A 30 1.18 -1.85 5.22
C ASP A 30 1.46 -0.64 4.30
N TRP A 31 0.99 0.56 4.66
CA TRP A 31 1.32 1.81 3.98
C TRP A 31 2.83 2.09 4.00
N GLU A 32 3.49 1.99 5.15
CA GLU A 32 4.95 2.16 5.24
C GLU A 32 5.73 1.16 4.37
N GLN A 33 5.25 -0.09 4.26
CA GLN A 33 5.86 -1.08 3.37
C GLN A 33 5.62 -0.75 1.90
N TRP A 34 4.41 -0.29 1.57
CA TRP A 34 4.06 0.10 0.22
C TRP A 34 4.86 1.30 -0.27
N ASP A 35 5.06 2.32 0.57
CA ASP A 35 5.91 3.47 0.27
C ASP A 35 7.34 3.05 -0.08
N LYS A 36 7.94 2.18 0.74
CA LYS A 36 9.29 1.63 0.48
C LYS A 36 9.36 0.83 -0.80
N GLN A 37 8.31 0.05 -1.09
CA GLN A 37 8.24 -0.73 -2.32
C GLN A 37 8.13 0.19 -3.55
N ILE A 38 7.30 1.23 -3.49
CA ILE A 38 7.17 2.23 -4.56
C ILE A 38 8.51 2.92 -4.80
N GLU A 39 9.21 3.34 -3.74
CA GLU A 39 10.53 3.96 -3.85
C GLU A 39 11.53 3.03 -4.55
N THR A 40 11.60 1.77 -4.11
CA THR A 40 12.48 0.75 -4.72
C THR A 40 12.11 0.46 -6.19
N ASP A 41 10.82 0.33 -6.48
CA ASP A 41 10.32 0.06 -7.85
C ASP A 41 10.57 1.27 -8.77
N SER A 42 10.52 2.49 -8.22
CA SER A 42 10.89 3.73 -8.92
C SER A 42 12.40 3.77 -9.21
N GLU A 43 13.25 3.54 -8.21
CA GLU A 43 14.70 3.55 -8.36
C GLU A 43 15.21 2.47 -9.32
N SER A 44 14.55 1.31 -9.36
CA SER A 44 14.88 0.21 -10.28
C SER A 44 14.37 0.42 -11.72
N GLY A 45 13.64 1.51 -11.99
CA GLY A 45 13.07 1.81 -13.30
C GLY A 45 11.86 0.95 -13.68
N LYS A 46 11.33 0.16 -12.74
CA LYS A 46 10.16 -0.71 -12.98
C LYS A 46 8.90 0.11 -13.25
N LEU A 47 8.85 1.36 -12.78
CA LEU A 47 7.75 2.29 -12.99
C LEU A 47 7.95 3.21 -14.22
N ASP A 48 9.04 3.09 -14.97
CA ASP A 48 9.36 3.96 -16.12
C ASP A 48 8.29 3.91 -17.22
N PHE A 49 7.57 2.80 -17.34
CA PHE A 49 6.49 2.66 -18.33
C PHE A 49 5.36 3.67 -18.08
N LEU A 50 5.08 4.01 -16.82
CA LEU A 50 4.08 5.02 -16.46
C LEU A 50 4.50 6.42 -16.91
N ILE A 51 5.81 6.73 -16.81
CA ILE A 51 6.36 8.00 -17.28
C ILE A 51 6.21 8.07 -18.81
N LYS A 52 6.54 6.99 -19.52
CA LYS A 52 6.40 6.93 -20.98
C LYS A 52 4.94 7.10 -21.41
N GLU A 53 4.02 6.39 -20.76
CA GLU A 53 2.59 6.53 -21.03
C GLU A 53 2.09 7.95 -20.79
N ALA A 54 2.49 8.57 -19.67
CA ALA A 54 2.12 9.96 -19.38
C ALA A 54 2.65 10.95 -20.44
N LEU A 55 3.87 10.74 -20.94
CA LEU A 55 4.43 11.56 -22.02
C LEU A 55 3.69 11.34 -23.34
N ASP A 56 3.36 10.09 -23.68
CA ASP A 56 2.61 9.77 -24.90
C ASP A 56 1.22 10.41 -24.86
N GLU A 57 0.48 10.29 -23.77
CA GLU A 57 -0.83 10.93 -23.62
C GLU A 57 -0.77 12.46 -23.60
N LYS A 58 0.33 13.04 -23.08
CA LYS A 58 0.62 14.47 -23.22
C LYS A 58 0.74 14.90 -24.68
N THR A 59 1.47 14.13 -25.49
CA THR A 59 1.63 14.45 -26.91
C THR A 59 0.34 14.31 -27.71
N LYS A 60 -0.56 13.42 -27.29
CA LYS A 60 -1.90 13.24 -27.88
C LYS A 60 -2.91 14.30 -27.43
N GLY A 61 -2.56 15.12 -26.42
CA GLY A 61 -3.46 16.14 -25.87
C GLY A 61 -4.63 15.57 -25.07
N HIS A 62 -4.48 14.36 -24.51
CA HIS A 62 -5.53 13.72 -23.72
C HIS A 62 -5.43 14.04 -22.22
N LEU A 63 -4.40 14.77 -21.79
CA LEU A 63 -4.25 15.18 -20.40
C LEU A 63 -5.33 16.20 -20.03
N LYS A 64 -5.93 16.01 -18.85
CA LYS A 64 -6.86 16.97 -18.26
C LYS A 64 -6.10 18.22 -17.82
N GLU A 65 -6.72 19.39 -18.02
CA GLU A 65 -6.21 20.64 -17.41
C GLU A 65 -6.32 20.55 -15.87
N LEU A 66 -5.28 21.05 -15.20
CA LEU A 66 -5.11 21.08 -13.74
C LEU A 66 -5.97 22.17 -13.11
#